data_AF-A0A945V1G5-F1
#
_entry.id   AF-A0A945V1G5-F1
#
_cell.length_a   1.000
_cell.length_b   1.000
_cell.length_c   1.000
_cell.angle_alpha   90.00
_cell.angle_beta   90.00
_cell.angle_gamma   90.00
#
_symmetry.space_group_name_H-M   'P 1'
#
loop_
_entity.id
_entity.type
_entity.pdbx_description
1 polymer ?
#
loop_
_entity_poly.entity_id
_entity_poly.type
_entity_poly.pdbx_seq_one_letter_code
_entity_poly.pdbx_strand_id
1 'polypeptide(L)' 'IVNGDEDDHCLQVGLYLKKVIPASGLLVLPKTGHTLNLEAPEVFNRALSEFLTLVSNEKWLPRDPRANPEQVMRTD' A
#
# COMPACT_ATOMS: atom_id res chain seq x y z
N ILE A 1 0.61 -3.86 0.20
CA ILE A 1 -0.35 -4.08 -0.91
C ILE A 1 0.06 -3.15 -2.04
N VAL A 2 0.19 -3.67 -3.26
CA VAL A 2 0.47 -2.86 -4.44
C VAL A 2 -0.65 -3.10 -5.44
N ASN A 3 -1.28 -2.02 -5.90
CA ASN A 3 -2.36 -2.04 -6.88
C ASN A 3 -2.00 -1.15 -8.07
N GLY A 4 -2.54 -1.46 -9.24
CA GLY A 4 -2.64 -0.50 -10.33
C GLY A 4 -3.89 0.37 -10.15
N ASP A 5 -3.83 1.64 -10.55
CA ASP A 5 -4.98 2.55 -10.52
C ASP A 5 -6.05 2.23 -11.58
N GLU A 6 -5.69 1.54 -12.66
CA GLU A 6 -6.60 1.08 -13.71
C GLU A 6 -7.12 -0.35 -13.44
N ASP A 7 -6.76 -0.98 -12.32
CA ASP A 7 -7.31 -2.27 -11.86
C ASP A 7 -8.51 -2.05 -10.91
N ASP A 8 -9.65 -1.65 -11.48
CA ASP A 8 -10.90 -1.37 -10.76
C ASP A 8 -11.35 -2.52 -9.86
N HIS A 9 -11.13 -3.76 -10.29
CA HIS A 9 -11.55 -4.95 -9.55
C HIS A 9 -10.76 -5.14 -8.26
N CYS A 10 -9.49 -4.72 -8.25
CA CYS A 10 -8.63 -4.91 -7.09
C CYS A 10 -8.54 -3.69 -6.16
N LEU A 11 -8.92 -2.48 -6.59
CA LEU A 11 -8.77 -1.26 -5.77
C LEU A 11 -9.54 -1.34 -4.44
N GLN A 12 -10.81 -1.75 -4.47
CA GLN A 12 -11.63 -1.88 -3.25
C GLN A 12 -11.08 -2.97 -2.32
N VAL A 13 -10.59 -4.07 -2.89
CA VAL A 13 -9.95 -5.15 -2.12
C VAL A 13 -8.66 -4.65 -1.46
N GLY A 14 -7.82 -3.90 -2.18
CA GLY A 14 -6.60 -3.32 -1.65
C GLY A 14 -6.86 -2.37 -0.47
N LEU A 15 -7.89 -1.52 -0.58
CA LEU A 15 -8.34 -0.65 0.50
C LEU A 15 -8.89 -1.44 1.70
N TYR A 16 -9.67 -2.49 1.46
CA TYR A 16 -10.16 -3.36 2.52
C TYR A 16 -9.01 -4.05 3.27
N LEU A 17 -8.07 -4.68 2.55
CA LEU A 17 -6.90 -5.31 3.15
C LEU A 17 -6.07 -4.32 3.97
N LYS A 18 -5.89 -3.09 3.47
CA LYS A 18 -5.20 -2.02 4.19
C LYS A 18 -5.88 -1.64 5.52
N LYS A 19 -7.21 -1.78 5.61
CA LYS A 19 -7.95 -1.51 6.85
C LYS A 19 -7.83 -2.67 7.86
N VAL A 20 -7.72 -3.90 7.38
CA VAL A 20 -7.80 -5.11 8.22
C VAL A 20 -6.42 -5.62 8.66
N ILE A 21 -5.38 -5.45 7.83
CA ILE A 21 -4.02 -5.93 8.14
C ILE A 21 -3.26 -4.84 8.92
N PRO A 22 -2.90 -5.05 10.20
CA PRO A 22 -2.38 -3.98 11.07
C PRO A 22 -1.07 -3.34 10.62
N ALA A 23 -0.16 -4.13 10.04
CA ALA A 23 1.14 -3.69 9.54
C ALA A 23 1.18 -3.65 8.00
N SER A 24 0.07 -3.30 7.35
CA SER A 24 0.05 -3.14 5.89
C SER A 24 0.22 -1.68 5.46
N GLY A 25 0.92 -1.50 4.34
CA GLY A 25 0.92 -0.28 3.54
C GLY A 25 0.20 -0.49 2.21
N LEU A 26 -0.26 0.59 1.58
CA LEU A 26 -0.89 0.59 0.26
C LEU A 26 -0.12 1.50 -0.68
N LEU A 27 0.35 0.94 -1.80
CA LEU A 27 0.92 1.66 -2.93
C LEU A 27 -0.01 1.47 -4.13
N VAL A 28 -0.38 2.57 -4.78
CA VAL A 28 -1.15 2.53 -6.03
C VAL A 28 -0.27 3.11 -7.14
N LEU A 29 -0.01 2.32 -8.18
CA LEU A 29 0.82 2.72 -9.32
C LEU A 29 -0.07 3.36 -10.39
N PRO A 30 0.27 4.59 -10.85
CA PRO A 30 -0.53 5.28 -11.84
C PRO A 30 -0.38 4.65 -13.24
N LYS A 31 -1.46 4.68 -14.02
CA LYS A 31 -1.54 4.14 -15.38
C LYS A 31 -1.11 2.67 -15.49
N THR A 32 -1.49 1.85 -14.51
CA THR A 32 -1.21 0.41 -14.55
C THR A 32 -2.43 -0.43 -14.16
N GLY A 33 -2.56 -1.60 -14.77
CA GLY A 33 -3.62 -2.55 -14.51
C GLY A 33 -3.20 -3.70 -13.59
N HIS A 34 -3.81 -4.86 -13.81
CA HIS A 34 -3.60 -6.06 -13.01
C HIS A 34 -2.15 -6.58 -13.06
N THR A 35 -1.45 -6.32 -14.16
CA THR A 35 -0.09 -6.77 -14.43
C THR A 35 0.95 -5.67 -14.19
N LEU A 36 0.71 -4.80 -13.19
CA LEU A 36 1.54 -3.65 -12.84
C LEU A 36 3.04 -3.94 -12.71
N ASN A 37 3.43 -5.17 -12.34
CA ASN A 37 4.82 -5.60 -12.23
C ASN A 37 5.50 -5.75 -13.61
N LEU A 38 4.73 -6.01 -14.67
CA LEU A 38 5.20 -6.06 -16.05
C LEU A 38 5.09 -4.69 -16.72
N GLU A 39 4.09 -3.91 -16.37
CA GLU A 39 3.82 -2.58 -16.96
C GLU A 39 4.79 -1.51 -16.42
N ALA A 40 5.12 -1.56 -15.13
CA ALA A 40 6.03 -0.63 -14.46
C ALA A 40 7.08 -1.37 -13.60
N PRO A 41 7.94 -2.20 -14.20
CA PRO A 41 8.83 -3.11 -13.47
C PRO A 41 9.83 -2.39 -12.57
N GLU A 42 10.38 -1.26 -13.01
CA GLU A 42 11.34 -0.49 -12.20
C GLU A 42 10.68 0.02 -10.90
N VAL A 43 9.50 0.65 -11.02
CA VAL A 43 8.78 1.24 -9.88
C VAL A 43 8.34 0.14 -8.92
N PHE A 44 7.81 -0.96 -9.45
CA PHE A 44 7.43 -2.13 -8.65
C PHE A 44 8.62 -2.72 -7.90
N ASN A 45 9.72 -3.02 -8.60
CA ASN A 45 10.88 -3.66 -8.01
C ASN A 45 11.57 -2.77 -6.97
N ARG A 46 11.62 -1.45 -7.18
CA ARG A 46 12.14 -0.51 -6.18
C ARG A 46 11.31 -0.54 -4.91
N ALA A 47 9.98 -0.41 -5.02
CA ALA A 47 9.09 -0.44 -3.87
C ALA A 47 9.17 -1.80 -3.11
N LEU A 48 9.27 -2.91 -3.85
CA LEU A 48 9.45 -4.24 -3.27
C LEU A 48 10.78 -4.36 -2.51
N SER A 49 11.88 -3.87 -3.10
CA SER A 49 13.20 -3.89 -2.47
C SER A 49 13.26 -3.06 -1.19
N GLU A 50 12.66 -1.87 -1.19
CA GLU A 50 12.54 -1.03 0.01
C GLU A 50 11.73 -1.72 1.10
N PHE A 51 10.58 -2.30 0.75
CA PHE A 51 9.75 -3.07 1.69
C PHE A 51 10.53 -4.23 2.31
N LEU A 52 11.18 -5.07 1.49
CA LEU A 52 11.97 -6.20 1.99
C LEU A 52 13.11 -5.73 2.90
N THR A 53 13.80 -4.66 2.53
CA THR A 53 14.85 -4.06 3.36
C THR A 53 14.32 -3.61 4.73
N LEU A 54 13.16 -2.95 4.77
CA LEU A 54 12.55 -2.51 6.03
C LEU A 54 12.09 -3.70 6.88
N VAL A 55 11.52 -4.73 6.27
CA VAL A 55 11.10 -5.96 6.98
C VAL A 55 12.31 -6.70 7.55
N SER A 56 13.36 -6.92 6.76
CA SER A 56 14.58 -7.61 7.20
C SER A 56 15.32 -6.87 8.32
N ASN A 57 15.10 -5.57 8.47
CA ASN A 57 15.64 -4.77 9.56
C ASN A 57 14.65 -4.54 10.72
N GLU A 58 13.50 -5.23 10.74
CA GLU A 58 12.43 -5.07 11.74
C GLU A 58 11.87 -3.63 11.85
N LYS A 59 11.97 -2.85 10.77
CA LYS A 59 11.53 -1.45 10.69
C LYS A 59 10.15 -1.29 10.06
N TRP A 60 9.56 -2.36 9.53
CA TRP A 60 8.20 -2.35 9.01
C TRP A 60 7.18 -2.56 10.15
N LEU A 61 6.86 -1.48 10.84
CA LEU A 61 6.03 -1.49 12.05
C LEU A 61 4.52 -1.42 11.73
N PRO A 62 3.65 -1.72 12.71
CA PRO A 62 2.21 -1.45 12.60
C PRO A 62 1.90 0.00 12.23
N ARG A 63 0.70 0.23 11.71
CA ARG A 63 0.22 1.55 11.31
C ARG A 63 0.37 2.58 12.45
N ASP A 64 0.83 3.77 12.09
CA ASP A 64 0.97 4.89 13.02
C ASP A 64 -0.39 5.15 13.74
N PRO A 65 -0.44 5.08 15.08
CA PRO A 65 -1.66 5.34 15.85
C PRO A 65 -2.26 6.73 15.57
N ARG A 66 -1.41 7.71 15.22
CA ARG A 66 -1.84 9.08 14.88
C ARG A 66 -2.59 9.15 13.56
N ALA A 67 -2.48 8.14 12.70
CA ALA A 67 -3.19 8.07 11.42
C ALA A 67 -4.63 7.53 11.56
N ASN A 68 -5.20 7.53 12.77
CA ASN A 68 -6.60 7.22 13.02
C ASN A 68 -7.49 8.33 12.41
N PRO A 69 -8.36 8.03 11.43
CA PRO A 69 -9.24 9.02 10.79
C PRO A 69 -10.07 9.84 11.80
N GLU A 70 -10.51 9.22 12.90
CA GLU A 70 -11.30 9.87 13.96
C GLU A 70 -10.49 10.91 14.75
N GLN A 71 -9.16 10.85 14.66
CA GLN A 71 -8.25 11.78 15.36
C GLN A 71 -7.65 12.81 14.42
N VAL A 72 -7.52 12.52 13.11
CA VAL A 72 -6.83 13.36 12.12
C VAL A 72 -7.74 14.44 11.53
N MET A 73 -9.04 14.15 11.34
CA MET A 73 -10.02 15.10 10.82
C MET A 73 -11.27 15.06 11.69
N ARG A 74 -11.16 15.61 12.91
CA ARG A 74 -12.34 15.77 13.76
C ARG A 74 -13.30 16.77 13.10
N THR A 75 -14.57 16.41 13.04
CA THR A 75 -15.64 17.23 12.44
C THR A 75 -16.61 17.76 13.49
N ASP A 76 -16.17 17.81 14.76
CA ASP A 76 -16.87 18.47 15.85
C ASP A 76 -16.70 20.00 15.82
#